data_AF-A0A645GGD6-F1
#
_entry.id   AF-A0A645GGD6-F1
#
_cell.length_a   1.000
_cell.length_b   1.000
_cell.length_c   1.000
_cell.angle_alpha   90.00
_cell.angle_beta   90.00
_cell.angle_gamma   90.00
#
_symmetry.space_group_name_H-M   'P 1'
#
loop_
_entity.id
_entity.type
_entity.pdbx_description
1 polymer ?
#
loop_
_entity_poly.entity_id
_entity_poly.type
_entity_poly.pdbx_seq_one_letter_code
_entity_poly.pdbx_strand_id
1 'polypeptide(L)'
;MDTRAAFSAYTVVNEYSEAALVKLLFEYGEEKFARRIAAAIVASRPVKTTLELSEIVKNAIPAPARRTGGNPAKRTFQAIRIEVNGELSGLEKALESAVALLGSGGRIAVITFHSLEDRIVKSTFKRLEDPCTCPPKAPMCVCGKKPVIKTITRKPETASEQEAAFNPRSHSAKLRVAQKL
;
A
#
# COMPACT_ATOMS: atom_id res chain seq x y z
N MET A 1 -4.40 17.20 0.05
CA MET A 1 -5.56 16.84 0.90
C MET A 1 -6.67 17.81 0.57
N ASP A 2 -7.86 17.31 0.24
CA ASP A 2 -9.05 18.15 -0.03
C ASP A 2 -9.98 18.08 1.19
N THR A 3 -10.12 19.19 1.90
CA THR A 3 -10.97 19.30 3.09
C THR A 3 -12.47 19.38 2.78
N ARG A 4 -12.83 19.44 1.49
CA ARG A 4 -14.22 19.50 1.02
C ARG A 4 -14.78 18.11 0.65
N ALA A 5 -13.94 17.07 0.71
CA ALA A 5 -14.40 15.71 0.46
C ALA A 5 -15.39 15.27 1.53
N ALA A 6 -16.57 14.79 1.11
CA ALA A 6 -17.60 14.27 2.03
C ALA A 6 -17.15 12.98 2.73
N PHE A 7 -16.21 12.25 2.14
CA PHE A 7 -15.65 11.03 2.69
C PHE A 7 -14.53 11.35 3.69
N SER A 8 -14.65 10.83 4.92
CA SER A 8 -13.74 11.17 6.02
C SER A 8 -13.32 9.95 6.83
N ALA A 9 -12.32 10.14 7.70
CA ALA A 9 -11.92 9.11 8.67
C ALA A 9 -13.08 8.70 9.57
N TYR A 10 -14.01 9.63 9.85
CA TYR A 10 -15.22 9.34 10.62
C TYR A 10 -16.11 8.33 9.87
N THR A 11 -16.30 8.51 8.56
CA THR A 11 -17.04 7.59 7.68
C THR A 11 -16.38 6.20 7.69
N VAL A 12 -15.06 6.13 7.49
CA VAL A 12 -14.32 4.85 7.53
C VAL A 12 -14.53 4.13 8.86
N VAL A 13 -14.34 4.82 9.98
CA VAL A 13 -14.37 4.19 11.31
C VAL A 13 -15.77 3.79 11.73
N ASN A 14 -16.79 4.59 11.42
CA ASN A 14 -18.16 4.39 11.93
C ASN A 14 -19.08 3.63 10.95
N GLU A 15 -18.85 3.70 9.64
CA GLU A 15 -19.79 3.17 8.64
C GLU A 15 -19.28 1.91 7.93
N TYR A 16 -17.97 1.65 7.88
CA TYR A 16 -17.46 0.43 7.25
C TYR A 16 -17.95 -0.82 7.98
N SER A 17 -18.15 -1.91 7.24
CA SER A 17 -18.33 -3.22 7.87
C SER A 17 -17.03 -3.65 8.58
N GLU A 18 -17.14 -4.54 9.57
CA GLU A 18 -15.95 -5.10 10.23
C GLU A 18 -15.00 -5.72 9.20
N ALA A 19 -15.52 -6.51 8.24
CA ALA A 19 -14.73 -7.13 7.19
C ALA A 19 -13.98 -6.09 6.34
N ALA A 20 -14.62 -4.97 5.99
CA ALA A 20 -13.98 -3.88 5.26
C ALA A 20 -12.87 -3.22 6.09
N LEU A 21 -13.10 -2.99 7.39
CA LEU A 21 -12.05 -2.49 8.30
C LEU A 21 -10.88 -3.46 8.42
N VAL A 22 -11.13 -4.77 8.54
CA VAL A 22 -10.06 -5.77 8.57
C VAL A 22 -9.22 -5.70 7.30
N LYS A 23 -9.88 -5.65 6.14
CA LYS A 23 -9.21 -5.56 4.85
C LYS A 23 -8.35 -4.30 4.78
N LEU A 24 -8.90 -3.14 5.13
CA LEU A 24 -8.20 -1.85 5.15
C LEU A 24 -6.99 -1.87 6.08
N LEU A 25 -7.14 -2.35 7.32
CA LEU A 25 -6.06 -2.37 8.31
C LEU A 25 -4.96 -3.36 7.92
N PHE A 26 -5.33 -4.49 7.32
CA PHE A 26 -4.37 -5.46 6.83
C PHE A 26 -3.62 -4.95 5.59
N GLU A 27 -4.36 -4.48 4.58
CA GLU A 27 -3.80 -4.06 3.30
C GLU A 27 -3.04 -2.75 3.41
N TYR A 28 -3.58 -1.72 4.06
CA TYR A 28 -2.97 -0.38 4.13
C TYR A 28 -2.25 -0.08 5.45
N GLY A 29 -2.50 -0.86 6.50
CA GLY A 29 -1.80 -0.69 7.78
C GLY A 29 -0.67 -1.68 8.00
N GLU A 30 -0.60 -2.76 7.20
CA GLU A 30 0.24 -3.94 7.47
C GLU A 30 0.07 -4.42 8.93
N GLU A 31 -1.17 -4.33 9.43
CA GLU A 31 -1.49 -4.53 10.83
C GLU A 31 -1.73 -6.00 11.14
N LYS A 32 -0.90 -6.57 12.02
CA LYS A 32 -0.99 -8.00 12.40
C LYS A 32 -2.26 -8.28 13.18
N PHE A 33 -2.74 -7.30 13.95
CA PHE A 33 -3.93 -7.42 14.78
C PHE A 33 -5.19 -6.85 14.11
N ALA A 34 -5.20 -6.72 12.77
CA ALA A 34 -6.29 -6.10 12.00
C ALA A 34 -7.68 -6.58 12.41
N ARG A 35 -7.90 -7.90 12.57
CA ARG A 35 -9.17 -8.47 13.04
C ARG A 35 -9.58 -7.99 14.43
N ARG A 36 -8.66 -8.04 15.39
CA ARG A 36 -8.94 -7.61 16.78
C ARG A 36 -9.22 -6.11 16.86
N ILE A 37 -8.46 -5.32 16.10
CA ILE A 37 -8.62 -3.86 16.06
C ILE A 37 -9.95 -3.50 15.40
N ALA A 38 -10.28 -4.11 14.26
CA ALA A 38 -11.56 -3.88 13.58
C ALA A 38 -12.75 -4.22 14.50
N ALA A 39 -12.74 -5.41 15.12
CA ALA A 39 -13.78 -5.80 16.07
C ALA A 39 -13.92 -4.81 17.24
N ALA A 40 -12.80 -4.36 17.82
CA ALA A 40 -12.80 -3.38 18.90
C ALA A 40 -13.37 -2.02 18.44
N ILE A 41 -13.01 -1.57 17.23
CA ILE A 41 -13.55 -0.35 16.63
C ILE A 41 -15.07 -0.47 16.47
N VAL A 42 -15.56 -1.56 15.86
CA VAL A 42 -17.00 -1.76 15.65
C VAL A 42 -17.75 -1.79 16.98
N ALA A 43 -17.21 -2.45 18.00
CA ALA A 43 -17.81 -2.54 19.33
C ALA A 43 -17.85 -1.19 20.09
N SER A 44 -16.94 -0.26 19.77
CA SER A 44 -16.83 1.05 20.44
C SER A 44 -17.48 2.20 19.66
N ARG A 45 -18.29 1.90 18.63
CA ARG A 45 -18.98 2.93 17.86
C ARG A 45 -20.06 3.65 18.69
N PRO A 46 -20.28 4.96 18.47
CA PRO A 46 -19.56 5.82 17.53
C PRO A 46 -18.22 6.34 18.10
N VAL A 47 -17.17 6.31 17.28
CA VAL A 47 -15.85 6.89 17.59
C VAL A 47 -15.79 8.30 17.00
N LYS A 48 -15.57 9.31 17.84
CA LYS A 48 -15.66 10.73 17.47
C LYS A 48 -14.32 11.41 17.42
N THR A 49 -13.35 10.97 18.21
CA THR A 49 -12.04 11.63 18.32
C THR A 49 -10.88 10.71 17.98
N THR A 50 -9.76 11.31 17.59
CA THR A 50 -8.51 10.56 17.33
C THR A 50 -7.94 9.93 18.59
N LEU A 51 -8.16 10.55 19.76
CA LEU A 51 -7.73 9.99 21.05
C LEU A 51 -8.54 8.73 21.38
N GLU A 52 -9.85 8.75 21.21
CA GLU A 52 -10.70 7.55 21.37
C GLU A 52 -10.23 6.41 20.48
N LEU A 53 -10.02 6.68 19.18
CA LEU A 53 -9.53 5.66 18.24
C LEU A 53 -8.18 5.10 18.66
N SER A 54 -7.25 5.97 19.09
CA SER A 54 -5.92 5.58 19.56
C SER A 54 -6.00 4.63 20.76
N GLU A 55 -6.85 4.93 21.75
CA GLU A 55 -7.04 4.09 22.93
C GLU A 55 -7.72 2.76 22.60
N ILE A 56 -8.73 2.74 21.73
CA ILE A 56 -9.36 1.51 21.24
C ILE A 56 -8.31 0.58 20.60
N VAL A 57 -7.48 1.12 19.69
CA VAL A 57 -6.43 0.37 19.01
C VAL A 57 -5.40 -0.17 20.01
N LYS A 58 -4.94 0.67 20.96
CA LYS A 58 -4.01 0.25 22.01
C LYS A 58 -4.58 -0.86 22.88
N ASN A 59 -5.87 -0.83 23.20
CA ASN A 59 -6.49 -1.86 24.04
C ASN A 59 -6.75 -3.16 23.27
N ALA A 60 -6.94 -3.10 21.96
CA ALA A 60 -7.09 -4.26 21.11
C ALA A 60 -5.79 -5.08 20.92
N ILE A 61 -4.62 -4.43 21.05
CA ILE A 61 -3.30 -5.04 20.85
C ILE A 61 -2.78 -5.67 22.16
N PRO A 62 -2.31 -6.95 22.14
CA PRO A 62 -1.74 -7.60 23.31
C PRO A 62 -0.59 -6.83 23.96
N ALA A 63 -0.56 -6.77 25.30
CA ALA A 63 0.45 -6.03 26.06
C ALA A 63 1.91 -6.30 25.67
N PRO A 64 2.34 -7.55 25.38
CA PRO A 64 3.70 -7.82 24.91
C PRO A 64 4.03 -7.14 23.58
N ALA A 65 3.06 -7.09 22.66
CA ALA A 65 3.20 -6.44 21.36
C ALA A 65 3.15 -4.91 21.45
N ARG A 66 2.68 -4.34 22.56
CA ARG A 66 2.71 -2.88 22.83
C ARG A 66 4.06 -2.38 23.31
N ARG A 67 4.89 -3.26 23.88
CA ARG A 67 6.20 -2.91 24.48
C ARG A 67 7.30 -2.75 23.45
N THR A 68 7.10 -3.24 22.22
CA THR A 68 8.08 -3.19 21.14
C THR A 68 7.56 -2.28 20.02
N GLY A 69 8.35 -1.26 19.67
CA GLY A 69 7.98 -0.25 18.67
C GLY A 69 7.30 1.00 19.24
N GLY A 70 7.13 2.03 18.39
CA GLY A 70 6.50 3.31 18.75
C GLY A 70 4.98 3.19 18.96
N ASN A 71 4.25 4.30 18.81
CA ASN A 71 2.79 4.34 19.03
C ASN A 71 2.04 3.20 18.27
N PRO A 72 1.38 2.26 18.98
CA PRO A 72 0.69 1.12 18.37
C PRO A 72 -0.39 1.52 17.36
N ALA A 73 -1.00 2.70 17.52
CA ALA A 73 -2.04 3.17 16.63
C ALA A 73 -1.51 3.71 15.28
N LYS A 74 -0.20 3.96 15.15
CA LYS A 74 0.41 4.61 13.97
C LYS A 74 0.02 3.94 12.64
N ARG A 75 0.01 2.60 12.61
CA ARG A 75 -0.37 1.80 11.43
C ARG A 75 -1.85 1.93 11.08
N THR A 76 -2.72 1.93 12.10
CA THR A 76 -4.15 2.13 11.90
C THR A 76 -4.44 3.53 11.35
N PHE A 77 -3.82 4.57 11.92
CA PHE A 77 -3.97 5.94 11.40
C PHE A 77 -3.45 6.08 9.97
N GLN A 78 -2.31 5.44 9.66
CA GLN A 78 -1.78 5.41 8.29
C GLN A 78 -2.76 4.75 7.32
N ALA A 79 -3.32 3.59 7.68
CA ALA A 79 -4.27 2.86 6.84
C ALA A 79 -5.52 3.70 6.53
N ILE A 80 -6.10 4.32 7.56
CA ILE A 80 -7.28 5.17 7.41
C ILE A 80 -6.94 6.41 6.59
N ARG A 81 -5.76 7.02 6.79
CA ARG A 81 -5.34 8.18 6.00
C ARG A 81 -5.20 7.82 4.51
N ILE A 82 -4.61 6.67 4.21
CA ILE A 82 -4.48 6.17 2.84
C ILE A 82 -5.84 5.97 2.19
N GLU A 83 -6.79 5.37 2.90
CA GLU A 83 -8.16 5.16 2.43
C GLU A 83 -8.87 6.49 2.15
N VAL A 84 -8.85 7.41 3.12
CA VAL A 84 -9.57 8.69 3.04
C VAL A 84 -9.05 9.56 1.91
N ASN A 85 -7.73 9.63 1.77
CA ASN A 85 -7.11 10.45 0.73
C ASN A 85 -7.05 9.74 -0.63
N GLY A 86 -7.39 8.45 -0.69
CA GLY A 86 -7.13 7.63 -1.85
C GLY A 86 -5.65 7.67 -2.27
N GLU A 87 -4.71 7.81 -1.32
CA GLU A 87 -3.27 8.05 -1.58
C GLU A 87 -2.68 6.98 -2.53
N LEU A 88 -3.18 5.75 -2.43
CA LEU A 88 -2.79 4.64 -3.29
C LEU A 88 -3.76 4.38 -4.45
N SER A 89 -4.96 4.94 -4.37
CA SER A 89 -5.97 4.83 -5.41
C SER A 89 -5.51 5.63 -6.63
N GLY A 90 -5.27 4.93 -7.74
CA GLY A 90 -4.78 5.54 -8.97
C GLY A 90 -3.29 5.40 -9.21
N LEU A 91 -2.46 5.01 -8.23
CA LEU A 91 -1.03 4.73 -8.49
C LEU A 91 -0.88 3.62 -9.54
N GLU A 92 -1.62 2.52 -9.39
CA GLU A 92 -1.62 1.43 -10.37
C GLU A 92 -2.04 1.91 -11.77
N LYS A 93 -3.16 2.64 -11.87
CA LYS A 93 -3.65 3.19 -13.14
C LYS A 93 -2.67 4.19 -13.77
N ALA A 94 -2.02 5.02 -12.94
CA ALA A 94 -1.02 5.97 -13.38
C ALA A 94 0.23 5.26 -13.92
N LEU A 95 0.68 4.19 -13.26
CA LEU A 95 1.79 3.36 -13.75
C LEU A 95 1.45 2.68 -15.07
N GLU A 96 0.26 2.10 -15.19
CA GLU A 96 -0.21 1.51 -16.45
C GLU A 96 -0.27 2.53 -17.57
N SER A 97 -0.84 3.71 -17.30
CA SER A 97 -0.95 4.80 -18.27
C SER A 97 0.43 5.32 -18.66
N ALA A 98 1.34 5.51 -17.71
CA ALA A 98 2.72 5.93 -17.97
C ALA A 98 3.45 4.91 -18.86
N VAL A 99 3.31 3.61 -18.59
CA VAL A 99 3.87 2.54 -19.43
C VAL A 99 3.23 2.51 -20.82
N ALA A 100 1.93 2.82 -20.94
CA ALA A 100 1.26 2.88 -22.23
C ALA A 100 1.77 4.03 -23.10
N LEU A 101 2.17 5.15 -22.50
CA LEU A 101 2.71 6.33 -23.18
C LEU A 101 4.18 6.18 -23.60
N LEU A 102 4.93 5.22 -23.05
CA LEU A 102 6.31 4.97 -23.44
C LEU A 102 6.40 4.33 -24.83
N GLY A 103 7.30 4.87 -25.66
CA GLY A 103 7.77 4.20 -26.88
C GLY A 103 8.59 2.94 -26.56
N SER A 104 8.74 2.04 -27.53
CA SER A 104 9.59 0.84 -27.39
C SER A 104 11.01 1.23 -26.95
N GLY A 105 11.57 0.51 -25.98
CA GLY A 105 12.86 0.83 -25.38
C GLY A 105 12.82 1.96 -24.33
N GLY A 106 11.72 2.70 -24.21
CA GLY A 106 11.52 3.72 -23.18
C GLY A 106 11.56 3.14 -21.76
N ARG A 107 11.97 3.93 -20.77
CA ARG A 107 12.10 3.48 -19.37
C ARG A 107 11.19 4.25 -18.43
N ILE A 108 10.67 3.53 -17.45
CA ILE A 108 9.98 4.09 -16.28
C ILE A 108 10.81 3.81 -15.04
N ALA A 109 11.01 4.85 -14.22
CA ALA A 109 11.70 4.79 -12.95
C ALA A 109 10.76 5.34 -11.87
N VAL A 110 10.52 4.56 -10.82
CA VAL A 110 9.59 4.91 -9.74
C VAL A 110 10.31 4.83 -8.41
N ILE A 111 10.32 5.94 -7.67
CA ILE A 111 10.84 6.01 -6.30
C ILE A 111 9.66 5.96 -5.36
N THR A 112 9.73 5.05 -4.40
CA THR A 112 8.70 4.82 -3.38
C THR A 112 9.31 5.03 -2.01
N PHE A 113 8.54 5.60 -1.07
CA PHE A 113 9.02 5.89 0.29
C PHE A 113 8.40 4.98 1.34
N HIS A 114 7.42 4.17 0.95
CA HIS A 114 6.77 3.23 1.84
C HIS A 114 6.55 1.85 1.20
N SER A 115 6.43 0.84 2.05
CA SER A 115 6.26 -0.57 1.67
C SER A 115 5.07 -0.80 0.74
N LEU A 116 3.97 -0.07 0.93
CA LEU A 116 2.76 -0.22 0.12
C LEU A 116 2.89 0.28 -1.30
N GLU A 117 3.47 1.47 -1.50
CA GLU A 117 3.84 1.99 -2.82
C GLU A 117 4.76 1.00 -3.52
N ASP A 118 5.85 0.57 -2.85
CA ASP A 118 6.81 -0.39 -3.38
C ASP A 118 6.13 -1.70 -3.80
N ARG A 119 5.16 -2.18 -3.00
CA ARG A 119 4.36 -3.37 -3.29
C ARG A 119 3.49 -3.17 -4.53
N ILE A 120 2.80 -2.03 -4.66
CA ILE A 120 1.95 -1.70 -5.81
C ILE A 120 2.79 -1.59 -7.08
N VAL A 121 3.94 -0.90 -7.03
CA VAL A 121 4.84 -0.79 -8.18
C VAL A 121 5.35 -2.17 -8.58
N LYS A 122 5.80 -2.97 -7.61
CA LYS A 122 6.28 -4.35 -7.85
C LYS A 122 5.20 -5.23 -8.46
N SER A 123 3.97 -5.22 -7.94
CA SER A 123 2.88 -6.05 -8.46
C SER A 123 2.45 -5.61 -9.85
N THR A 124 2.39 -4.29 -10.08
CA THR A 124 2.05 -3.71 -11.39
C THR A 124 3.11 -4.07 -12.43
N PHE A 125 4.40 -3.89 -12.12
CA PHE A 125 5.47 -4.26 -13.04
C PHE A 125 5.47 -5.75 -13.36
N LYS A 126 5.30 -6.60 -12.33
CA LYS A 126 5.20 -8.05 -12.53
C LYS A 126 4.03 -8.42 -13.44
N ARG A 127 2.86 -7.80 -13.26
CA ARG A 127 1.66 -8.05 -14.09
C ARG A 127 1.84 -7.57 -15.53
N LEU A 128 2.58 -6.49 -15.75
CA LEU A 128 2.87 -5.98 -17.10
C LEU A 128 3.98 -6.77 -17.80
N GLU A 129 4.91 -7.36 -17.05
CA GLU A 129 5.96 -8.25 -17.57
C GLU A 129 5.45 -9.67 -17.82
N ASP A 130 4.56 -10.18 -16.97
CA ASP A 130 3.91 -11.49 -17.11
C ASP A 130 2.39 -11.36 -16.92
N PRO A 131 1.65 -10.98 -17.98
CA PRO A 131 0.21 -10.74 -17.90
C PRO A 131 -0.61 -12.03 -18.02
N CYS A 132 0.02 -13.20 -18.18
CA CYS A 132 -0.69 -14.45 -18.43
C CYS A 132 -1.60 -14.79 -17.24
N THR A 133 -2.86 -15.14 -17.56
CA THR A 133 -3.85 -15.56 -16.56
C THR A 133 -4.29 -17.01 -16.73
N CYS A 134 -3.62 -17.76 -17.61
CA CYS A 134 -3.91 -19.18 -17.78
C CYS A 134 -3.44 -19.97 -16.55
N PRO A 135 -4.09 -21.09 -16.20
CA PRO A 135 -3.59 -21.98 -15.17
C PRO A 135 -2.15 -22.41 -15.46
N PRO A 136 -1.26 -22.53 -14.45
CA PRO A 136 0.14 -22.90 -14.67
C PRO A 136 0.34 -24.25 -15.37
N LYS A 137 -0.65 -25.15 -15.28
CA LYS A 137 -0.67 -26.48 -15.91
C LYS A 137 -1.46 -26.51 -17.23
N ALA A 138 -1.90 -25.35 -17.73
CA ALA A 138 -2.61 -25.31 -19.01
C ALA A 138 -1.65 -25.73 -20.13
N PRO A 139 -2.04 -26.67 -21.01
CA PRO A 139 -1.15 -27.21 -22.04
C PRO A 139 -0.80 -26.16 -23.11
N MET A 140 -1.64 -25.14 -23.28
CA MET A 140 -1.40 -24.01 -24.18
C MET A 140 -1.96 -22.71 -23.58
N CYS A 141 -1.33 -21.59 -23.94
CA CYS A 141 -1.84 -20.27 -23.58
C CYS A 141 -3.06 -19.93 -24.45
N VAL A 142 -4.18 -19.64 -23.80
CA VAL A 142 -5.43 -19.21 -24.48
C VAL A 142 -5.76 -17.73 -24.20
N CYS A 143 -5.05 -17.08 -23.28
CA CYS A 143 -5.38 -15.71 -22.88
C CYS A 143 -4.89 -14.63 -23.86
N GLY A 144 -3.96 -14.97 -24.77
CA GLY A 144 -3.45 -14.06 -25.80
C GLY A 144 -2.66 -12.84 -25.29
N LYS A 145 -2.48 -12.71 -23.98
CA LYS A 145 -1.80 -11.56 -23.37
C LYS A 145 -0.29 -11.64 -23.61
N LYS A 146 0.31 -10.49 -23.92
CA LYS A 146 1.74 -10.37 -24.21
C LYS A 146 2.43 -9.44 -23.21
N PRO A 147 3.66 -9.76 -22.78
CA PRO A 147 4.49 -8.85 -21.99
C PRO A 147 4.57 -7.47 -22.63
N VAL A 148 4.38 -6.43 -21.82
CA VAL A 148 4.45 -5.02 -22.26
C VAL A 148 5.76 -4.38 -21.82
N ILE A 149 6.35 -4.88 -20.73
CA ILE A 149 7.59 -4.36 -20.17
C ILE A 149 8.55 -5.49 -19.82
N LYS A 150 9.80 -5.14 -19.60
CA LYS A 150 10.83 -5.96 -18.95
C LYS A 150 11.30 -5.25 -17.69
N THR A 151 11.26 -5.92 -16.55
CA THR A 151 11.73 -5.36 -15.28
C THR A 151 13.27 -5.34 -15.29
N ILE A 152 13.87 -4.18 -15.05
CA ILE A 152 15.33 -4.02 -15.01
C ILE A 152 15.84 -4.32 -13.59
N THR A 153 15.22 -3.74 -12.57
CA THR A 153 15.60 -3.90 -11.16
C THR A 153 14.71 -4.93 -10.47
N ARG A 154 15.16 -6.18 -10.35
CA ARG A 154 14.39 -7.24 -9.65
C ARG A 154 14.24 -6.94 -8.15
N LYS A 155 15.33 -6.50 -7.52
CA LYS A 155 15.36 -5.91 -6.18
C LYS A 155 15.29 -4.39 -6.33
N PRO A 156 14.62 -3.66 -5.43
CA PRO A 156 14.65 -2.21 -5.48
C PRO A 156 16.07 -1.72 -5.17
N GLU A 157 16.51 -0.67 -5.86
CA GLU A 157 17.73 0.04 -5.49
C GLU A 157 17.42 0.94 -4.28
N THR A 158 18.30 0.94 -3.28
CA THR A 158 18.15 1.70 -2.04
C THR A 158 19.25 2.74 -1.91
N ALA A 159 18.99 3.79 -1.14
CA ALA A 159 19.99 4.80 -0.82
C ALA A 159 21.25 4.17 -0.18
N SER A 160 22.41 4.74 -0.49
CA SER A 160 23.66 4.36 0.17
C SER A 160 23.69 4.85 1.61
N GLU A 161 24.58 4.28 2.44
CA GLU A 161 24.75 4.75 3.83
C GLU A 161 25.13 6.24 3.91
N GLN A 162 25.94 6.70 2.96
CA GLN A 162 26.34 8.10 2.84
C GLN A 162 25.15 9.01 2.53
N GLU A 163 24.31 8.61 1.56
CA GLU A 163 23.11 9.37 1.20
C GLU A 163 22.09 9.38 2.34
N ALA A 164 21.90 8.26 3.03
CA ALA A 164 20.99 8.16 4.18
C ALA A 164 21.44 9.03 5.36
N ALA A 165 22.75 9.19 5.57
CA ALA A 165 23.31 10.07 6.58
C ALA A 165 23.11 11.55 6.25
N PHE A 166 23.26 11.94 4.98
CA PHE A 166 23.08 13.32 4.53
C PHE A 166 21.60 13.72 4.35
N ASN A 167 20.76 12.77 3.92
CA ASN A 167 19.34 12.96 3.68
C ASN A 167 18.53 11.87 4.39
N PRO A 168 18.08 12.10 5.64
CA PRO A 168 17.29 11.12 6.38
C PRO A 168 16.02 10.63 5.67
N ARG A 169 15.47 11.40 4.72
CA ARG A 169 14.29 11.01 3.94
C ARG A 169 14.58 9.91 2.91
N SER A 170 15.84 9.73 2.51
CA SER A 170 16.23 8.68 1.56
C SER A 170 16.32 7.30 2.21
N HIS A 171 16.37 7.21 3.54
CA HIS A 171 16.48 5.94 4.27
C HIS A 171 15.37 4.93 3.94
N SER A 172 14.17 5.41 3.60
CA SER A 172 13.04 4.55 3.20
C SER A 172 12.78 4.54 1.70
N ALA A 173 13.60 5.23 0.92
CA ALA A 173 13.45 5.32 -0.53
C ALA A 173 13.86 4.01 -1.21
N LYS A 174 13.03 3.57 -2.15
CA LYS A 174 13.23 2.39 -2.98
C LYS A 174 12.93 2.73 -4.42
N LEU A 175 13.91 2.54 -5.29
CA LEU A 175 13.82 2.77 -6.72
C LEU A 175 13.54 1.45 -7.46
N ARG A 176 12.55 1.46 -8.37
CA ARG A 176 12.31 0.39 -9.33
C ARG A 176 12.30 0.93 -10.76
N VAL A 177 12.90 0.17 -11.67
CA VAL A 177 13.02 0.51 -13.09
C VAL A 177 12.50 -0.63 -13.96
N ALA A 178 11.71 -0.26 -14.98
CA ALA A 178 11.30 -1.16 -16.05
C ALA A 178 11.46 -0.49 -17.42
N GLN A 179 11.57 -1.31 -18.46
CA GLN A 179 11.72 -0.87 -19.83
C GLN A 179 10.55 -1.38 -20.68
N LYS A 180 9.97 -0.52 -21.52
CA LYS A 180 8.95 -0.88 -22.51
C LYS A 180 9.55 -1.80 -23.58
N LEU A 181 8.84 -2.87 -23.90
CA LEU A 181 9.15 -3.76 -25.02
C LEU A 181 8.69 -3.15 -26.34
#